data_AF-A0A137P9C3-F1
#
_entry.id   AF-A0A137P9C3-F1
#
_cell.length_a   1.000
_cell.length_b   1.000
_cell.length_c   1.000
_cell.angle_alpha   90.00
_cell.angle_beta   90.00
_cell.angle_gamma   90.00
#
_symmetry.space_group_name_H-M   'P 1'
#
loop_
_entity.id
_entity.type
_entity.pdbx_description
1 polymer ?
#
loop_
_entity_poly.entity_id
_entity_poly.type
_entity_poly.pdbx_seq_one_letter_code
_entity_poly.pdbx_strand_id
1 'polypeptide(L)'
;MNLTKFSNFNKFATLTTNFNRNLVKQRKLKIPLNREQTRGIISAKPVEKRSWGFSRIGIIIGGVVLGAYGAYHLIFPNISLFPPDARELLRKALWAKNRHADYPTAIEYYLKAIEVMKNNADVDQTSSYYIGTLLELANVYELNKEWREANKQYYNCLELLAPKSIYHKPKDVGLSSSLPAKTKLKVVGLFQKLAHNYGELAIQYPADRMEYLATQEQYLCSSLEVILVNNLANSVTSEFSLDGEGSKINPETSLPYNFPAPRYPKWIPREEIVCCFERLADFYRANNQVRLSLPLYYSAIILNPTPEILAQLWCNLGSCQFKLKHYETAKLSLLKGVQTLEASGCYTNDQYHTLSVLKYNLAFVHEKINDKSNAIQLYGEILNQKKLQESLDAKTVNTIKTRLEKLIKEDNIQPSSLQH
;
A
#
# COMPACT_ATOMS: atom_id res chain seq x y z
N MET A 1 -1.88 31.58 23.09
CA MET A 1 -1.65 30.13 22.91
C MET A 1 -0.39 29.98 22.03
N ASN A 2 0.74 29.53 22.60
CA ASN A 2 2.08 29.68 21.98
C ASN A 2 2.28 28.84 20.70
N LEU A 3 2.50 29.52 19.57
CA LEU A 3 2.76 28.93 18.24
C LEU A 3 4.05 28.09 18.17
N THR A 4 4.98 28.27 19.11
CA THR A 4 6.21 27.46 19.20
C THR A 4 5.95 26.00 19.61
N LYS A 5 4.85 25.70 20.32
CA LYS A 5 4.47 24.31 20.64
C LYS A 5 3.95 23.51 19.42
N PHE A 6 3.47 24.19 18.36
CA PHE A 6 2.98 23.56 17.13
C PHE A 6 4.11 23.07 16.20
N SER A 7 5.27 23.74 16.20
CA SER A 7 6.42 23.41 15.33
C SER A 7 6.99 21.99 15.58
N ASN A 8 7.13 21.60 16.86
CA ASN A 8 7.63 20.27 17.21
C ASN A 8 6.58 19.17 16.97
N PHE A 9 5.30 19.52 16.96
CA PHE A 9 4.19 18.60 16.72
C PHE A 9 4.05 18.22 15.24
N ASN A 10 4.22 19.18 14.32
CA ASN A 10 4.22 18.89 12.89
C ASN A 10 5.31 17.87 12.54
N LYS A 11 6.50 17.98 13.13
CA LYS A 11 7.60 17.02 12.87
C LYS A 11 7.24 15.56 13.22
N PHE A 12 6.55 15.34 14.34
CA PHE A 12 6.10 14.00 14.77
C PHE A 12 5.10 13.39 13.78
N ALA A 13 4.11 14.17 13.33
CA ALA A 13 3.14 13.72 12.34
C ALA A 13 3.75 13.56 10.93
N THR A 14 4.64 14.49 10.53
CA THR A 14 5.26 14.53 9.20
C THR A 14 6.10 13.28 8.94
N LEU A 15 6.86 12.78 9.93
CA LEU A 15 7.65 11.55 9.78
C LEU A 15 6.78 10.34 9.47
N THR A 16 5.67 10.18 10.19
CA THR A 16 4.74 9.08 9.96
C THR A 16 4.00 9.20 8.61
N THR A 17 3.61 10.41 8.18
CA THR A 17 2.95 10.59 6.87
C THR A 17 3.90 10.44 5.68
N ASN A 18 5.16 10.88 5.79
CA ASN A 18 6.15 10.71 4.73
C ASN A 18 6.50 9.23 4.53
N PHE A 19 6.49 8.45 5.61
CA PHE A 19 6.65 7.00 5.56
C PHE A 19 5.52 6.31 4.76
N ASN A 20 4.26 6.61 5.08
CA ASN A 20 3.11 6.00 4.38
C ASN A 20 3.12 6.31 2.87
N ARG A 21 3.57 7.51 2.45
CA ARG A 21 3.73 7.86 1.03
C ARG A 21 4.82 7.05 0.33
N ASN A 22 5.94 6.77 1.00
CA ASN A 22 7.05 6.00 0.41
C ASN A 22 6.73 4.51 0.32
N LEU A 23 6.08 3.92 1.32
CA LEU A 23 5.63 2.52 1.27
C LEU A 23 4.61 2.27 0.15
N VAL A 24 3.64 3.15 -0.04
CA VAL A 24 2.65 3.00 -1.14
C VAL A 24 3.32 3.05 -2.51
N LYS A 25 4.36 3.88 -2.68
CA LYS A 25 5.16 3.93 -3.91
C LYS A 25 5.96 2.64 -4.14
N GLN A 26 6.49 2.03 -3.08
CA GLN A 26 7.33 0.82 -3.22
C GLN A 26 6.54 -0.49 -3.30
N ARG A 27 5.36 -0.58 -2.67
CA ARG A 27 4.45 -1.75 -2.82
C ARG A 27 4.01 -1.96 -4.28
N LYS A 28 4.02 -0.91 -5.12
CA LYS A 28 3.76 -0.99 -6.56
C LYS A 28 4.91 -1.59 -7.39
N LEU A 29 6.10 -1.83 -6.83
CA LEU A 29 7.31 -2.15 -7.60
C LEU A 29 7.91 -3.54 -7.33
N LYS A 30 7.31 -4.40 -6.52
CA LYS A 30 7.85 -5.74 -6.23
C LYS A 30 6.89 -6.84 -6.71
N ILE A 31 6.93 -7.16 -8.00
CA ILE A 31 6.77 -8.54 -8.46
C ILE A 31 8.19 -9.12 -8.47
N PRO A 32 8.60 -9.95 -7.50
CA PRO A 32 9.92 -10.56 -7.53
C PRO A 32 9.97 -11.57 -8.69
N LEU A 33 10.62 -11.20 -9.80
CA LEU A 33 11.17 -12.16 -10.75
C LEU A 33 12.36 -12.84 -10.07
N ASN A 34 12.07 -13.89 -9.31
CA ASN A 34 13.07 -14.70 -8.65
C ASN A 34 13.85 -15.49 -9.72
N ARG A 35 15.01 -14.96 -10.15
CA ARG A 35 15.82 -15.53 -11.24
C ARG A 35 17.24 -15.91 -10.85
N GLU A 36 17.58 -15.93 -9.57
CA GLU A 36 18.92 -16.27 -9.11
C GLU A 36 18.90 -17.38 -8.07
N GLN A 37 18.63 -18.62 -8.49
CA GLN A 37 18.93 -19.80 -7.68
C GLN A 37 19.11 -21.08 -8.49
N THR A 38 19.98 -21.06 -9.51
CA THR A 38 20.54 -22.29 -10.11
C THR A 38 21.95 -22.04 -10.64
N ARG A 39 22.91 -21.91 -9.73
CA ARG A 39 24.33 -22.16 -10.03
C ARG A 39 24.89 -23.18 -9.06
N GLY A 40 24.46 -24.43 -9.24
CA GLY A 40 25.18 -25.60 -8.74
C GLY A 40 26.42 -25.82 -9.60
N ILE A 41 27.59 -25.79 -8.98
CA ILE A 41 28.89 -26.06 -9.60
C ILE A 41 28.96 -27.55 -9.91
N ILE A 42 28.73 -27.93 -11.17
CA ILE A 42 29.01 -29.29 -11.66
C ILE A 42 30.44 -29.30 -12.16
N SER A 43 31.32 -29.99 -11.42
CA SER A 43 32.67 -30.34 -11.84
C SER A 43 32.59 -31.39 -12.95
N ALA A 44 32.91 -31.00 -14.19
CA ALA A 44 32.88 -31.88 -15.35
C ALA A 44 34.26 -32.51 -15.61
N LYS A 45 34.28 -33.83 -15.77
CA LYS A 45 35.46 -34.61 -16.20
C LYS A 45 35.86 -34.26 -17.65
N PRO A 46 37.15 -34.38 -18.01
CA PRO A 46 37.63 -34.11 -19.36
C PRO A 46 37.03 -35.11 -20.36
N VAL A 47 36.31 -34.60 -21.36
CA VAL A 47 35.70 -35.39 -22.44
C VAL A 47 36.70 -35.53 -23.59
N GLU A 48 36.96 -36.76 -24.00
CA GLU A 48 37.77 -37.09 -25.18
C GLU A 48 37.21 -36.45 -26.47
N LYS A 49 38.11 -35.83 -27.24
CA LYS A 49 37.81 -35.17 -28.52
C LYS A 49 37.46 -36.20 -29.60
N ARG A 50 36.19 -36.61 -29.64
CA ARG A 50 35.61 -37.31 -30.80
C ARG A 50 35.07 -36.25 -31.77
N SER A 51 35.57 -36.21 -33.01
CA SER A 51 35.20 -35.23 -34.04
C SER A 51 33.72 -35.35 -34.43
N TRP A 52 32.89 -34.59 -33.72
CA TRP A 52 31.45 -34.55 -33.91
C TRP A 52 31.14 -33.53 -35.00
N GLY A 53 30.94 -34.04 -36.23
CA GLY A 53 30.65 -33.26 -37.42
C GLY A 53 29.38 -32.40 -37.32
N PHE A 54 29.28 -31.46 -38.27
CA PHE A 54 28.29 -30.38 -38.43
C PHE A 54 26.81 -30.67 -38.09
N SER A 55 26.39 -31.93 -37.95
CA SER A 55 24.99 -32.30 -37.66
C SER A 55 24.51 -31.86 -36.27
N ARG A 56 25.37 -31.80 -35.25
CA ARG A 56 24.95 -31.36 -33.90
C ARG A 56 24.74 -29.86 -33.78
N ILE A 57 25.50 -29.08 -34.52
CA ILE A 57 25.30 -27.62 -34.62
C ILE A 57 23.93 -27.34 -35.23
N GLY A 58 23.54 -28.11 -36.25
CA GLY A 58 22.20 -28.02 -36.86
C GLY A 58 21.07 -28.31 -35.87
N ILE A 59 21.19 -29.36 -35.04
CA ILE A 59 20.16 -29.70 -34.03
C ILE A 59 20.05 -28.64 -32.94
N ILE A 60 21.17 -28.07 -32.49
CA ILE A 60 21.17 -27.01 -31.46
C ILE A 60 20.52 -25.74 -32.02
N ILE A 61 20.90 -25.30 -33.23
CA ILE A 61 20.31 -24.12 -33.88
C ILE A 61 18.81 -24.35 -34.13
N GLY A 62 18.43 -25.51 -34.65
CA GLY A 62 17.03 -25.87 -34.87
C GLY A 62 16.21 -25.88 -33.58
N GLY A 63 16.75 -26.43 -32.50
CA GLY A 63 16.13 -26.43 -31.18
C GLY A 63 15.95 -25.03 -30.60
N VAL A 64 16.93 -24.13 -30.78
CA VAL A 64 16.83 -22.73 -30.34
C VAL A 64 15.78 -21.97 -31.15
N VAL A 65 15.75 -22.14 -32.48
CA VAL A 65 14.76 -21.48 -33.35
C VAL A 65 13.35 -21.96 -33.05
N LEU A 66 13.12 -23.28 -32.95
CA LEU A 66 11.81 -23.85 -32.60
C LEU A 66 11.40 -23.50 -31.18
N GLY A 67 12.35 -23.49 -30.23
CA GLY A 67 12.11 -23.05 -28.86
C GLY A 67 11.71 -21.58 -28.78
N ALA A 68 12.39 -20.70 -29.52
CA ALA A 68 12.05 -19.29 -29.63
C ALA A 68 10.68 -19.09 -30.31
N TYR A 69 10.38 -19.85 -31.36
CA TYR A 69 9.09 -19.82 -32.05
C TYR A 69 7.93 -20.31 -31.16
N GLY A 70 8.12 -21.41 -30.43
CA GLY A 70 7.14 -21.93 -29.47
C GLY A 70 6.93 -20.99 -28.28
N ALA A 71 8.01 -20.42 -27.73
CA ALA A 71 7.92 -19.40 -26.70
C ALA A 71 7.22 -18.12 -27.22
N TYR A 72 7.47 -17.74 -28.47
CA TYR A 72 6.76 -16.65 -29.13
C TYR A 72 5.27 -16.97 -29.23
N HIS A 73 4.87 -18.16 -29.67
CA HIS A 73 3.45 -18.49 -29.77
C HIS A 73 2.73 -18.67 -28.42
N LEU A 74 3.43 -19.08 -27.36
CA LEU A 74 2.84 -19.25 -26.02
C LEU A 74 2.77 -17.95 -25.22
N ILE A 75 3.73 -17.04 -25.41
CA ILE A 75 3.80 -15.76 -24.67
C ILE A 75 3.01 -14.67 -25.41
N PHE A 76 2.93 -14.71 -26.74
CA PHE A 76 2.31 -13.68 -27.56
C PHE A 76 0.84 -13.88 -27.99
N PRO A 77 0.07 -14.93 -27.60
CA PRO A 77 -1.33 -15.02 -28.04
C PRO A 77 -2.19 -13.92 -27.38
N ASN A 78 -1.75 -13.40 -26.23
CA ASN A 78 -2.36 -12.21 -25.63
C ASN A 78 -1.95 -10.90 -26.32
N ILE A 79 -0.83 -10.89 -27.07
CA ILE A 79 -0.36 -9.73 -27.81
C ILE A 79 -1.09 -9.60 -29.15
N SER A 80 -1.68 -10.67 -29.71
CA SER A 80 -2.55 -10.57 -30.89
C SER A 80 -3.90 -9.92 -30.63
N LEU A 81 -4.27 -9.66 -29.37
CA LEU A 81 -5.58 -9.08 -29.00
C LEU A 81 -5.65 -7.57 -29.23
N PHE A 82 -4.51 -6.92 -29.42
CA PHE A 82 -4.47 -5.51 -29.83
C PHE A 82 -4.37 -5.41 -31.36
N PRO A 83 -5.12 -4.50 -32.00
CA PRO A 83 -4.93 -4.18 -33.41
C PRO A 83 -3.46 -3.86 -33.73
N PRO A 84 -2.92 -4.26 -34.90
CA PRO A 84 -1.52 -4.06 -35.25
C PRO A 84 -1.06 -2.61 -35.09
N ASP A 85 -1.89 -1.65 -35.53
CA ASP A 85 -1.59 -0.23 -35.46
C ASP A 85 -1.56 0.28 -34.01
N ALA A 86 -2.51 -0.17 -33.18
CA ALA A 86 -2.53 0.14 -31.75
C ALA A 86 -1.27 -0.41 -31.05
N ARG A 87 -0.81 -1.61 -31.39
CA ARG A 87 0.41 -2.21 -30.81
C ARG A 87 1.64 -1.38 -31.09
N GLU A 88 1.79 -0.90 -32.31
CA GLU A 88 2.93 -0.06 -32.68
C GLU A 88 2.94 1.23 -31.85
N LEU A 89 1.78 1.89 -31.73
CA LEU A 89 1.62 3.11 -30.94
C LEU A 89 1.89 2.86 -29.45
N LEU A 90 1.37 1.76 -28.88
CA LEU A 90 1.62 1.40 -27.47
C LEU A 90 3.10 1.12 -27.20
N ARG A 91 3.83 0.50 -28.14
CA ARG A 91 5.28 0.31 -28.00
C ARG A 91 6.02 1.64 -28.00
N LYS A 92 5.65 2.58 -28.88
CA LYS A 92 6.21 3.94 -28.90
C LYS A 92 5.92 4.68 -27.60
N ALA A 93 4.70 4.58 -27.09
CA ALA A 93 4.30 5.16 -25.81
C ALA A 93 5.14 4.63 -24.63
N LEU A 94 5.29 3.30 -24.55
CA LEU A 94 6.11 2.64 -23.51
C LEU A 94 7.59 3.01 -23.63
N TRP A 95 8.10 3.13 -24.85
CA TRP A 95 9.49 3.54 -25.09
C TRP A 95 9.74 4.99 -24.64
N ALA A 96 8.85 5.92 -24.99
CA ALA A 96 8.93 7.33 -24.55
C ALA A 96 8.84 7.45 -23.01
N LYS A 97 7.88 6.75 -22.38
CA LYS A 97 7.69 6.70 -20.93
C LYS A 97 8.93 6.16 -20.19
N ASN A 98 9.46 5.01 -20.60
CA ASN A 98 10.48 4.29 -19.82
C ASN A 98 11.91 4.72 -20.13
N ARG A 99 12.22 5.11 -21.37
CA ARG A 99 13.61 5.41 -21.79
C ARG A 99 13.97 6.87 -21.61
N HIS A 100 13.02 7.77 -21.88
CA HIS A 100 13.29 9.21 -21.91
C HIS A 100 12.54 9.98 -20.82
N ALA A 101 11.63 9.33 -20.08
CA ALA A 101 10.68 10.01 -19.21
C ALA A 101 9.93 11.15 -19.93
N ASP A 102 9.73 11.00 -21.25
CA ASP A 102 9.04 11.95 -22.10
C ASP A 102 7.54 11.66 -22.05
N TYR A 103 6.92 12.12 -20.95
CA TYR A 103 5.51 11.88 -20.66
C TYR A 103 4.56 12.53 -21.67
N PRO A 104 4.78 13.77 -22.16
CA PRO A 104 3.94 14.36 -23.20
C PRO A 104 3.87 13.51 -24.47
N THR A 105 5.03 13.06 -24.98
CA THR A 105 5.09 12.19 -26.17
C THR A 105 4.43 10.83 -25.89
N ALA A 106 4.62 10.26 -24.70
CA ALA A 106 3.96 9.02 -24.31
C ALA A 106 2.43 9.17 -24.28
N ILE A 107 1.91 10.27 -23.74
CA ILE A 107 0.48 10.61 -23.71
C ILE A 107 -0.09 10.65 -25.13
N GLU A 108 0.58 11.35 -26.05
CA GLU A 108 0.13 11.46 -27.45
C GLU A 108 -0.02 10.07 -28.10
N TYR A 109 0.99 9.20 -27.93
CA TYR A 109 0.94 7.85 -28.48
C TYR A 109 -0.14 6.97 -27.83
N TYR A 110 -0.36 7.09 -26.51
CA TYR A 110 -1.44 6.38 -25.84
C TYR A 110 -2.82 6.83 -26.33
N LEU A 111 -3.04 8.14 -26.50
CA LEU A 111 -4.30 8.69 -27.01
C LEU A 111 -4.59 8.17 -28.43
N LYS A 112 -3.58 8.21 -29.32
CA LYS A 112 -3.69 7.64 -30.69
C LYS A 112 -4.01 6.14 -30.65
N ALA A 113 -3.35 5.38 -29.75
CA ALA A 113 -3.63 3.94 -29.62
C ALA A 113 -5.06 3.66 -29.15
N ILE A 114 -5.57 4.45 -28.20
CA ILE A 114 -6.95 4.34 -27.69
C ILE A 114 -7.96 4.69 -28.78
N GLU A 115 -7.68 5.69 -29.60
CA GLU A 115 -8.52 6.05 -30.75
C GLU A 115 -8.60 4.91 -31.78
N VAL A 116 -7.45 4.33 -32.15
CA VAL A 116 -7.40 3.15 -33.04
C VAL A 116 -8.21 1.99 -32.46
N MET A 117 -8.06 1.71 -31.16
CA MET A 117 -8.83 0.66 -30.50
C MET A 117 -10.34 0.96 -30.49
N LYS A 118 -10.73 2.22 -30.24
CA LYS A 118 -12.14 2.62 -30.20
C LYS A 118 -12.81 2.51 -31.57
N ASN A 119 -12.07 2.76 -32.64
CA ASN A 119 -12.57 2.69 -34.02
C ASN A 119 -12.54 1.27 -34.60
N ASN A 120 -11.93 0.31 -33.91
CA ASN A 120 -11.87 -1.08 -34.33
C ASN A 120 -13.05 -1.86 -33.73
N ALA A 121 -13.92 -2.40 -34.59
CA ALA A 121 -15.13 -3.12 -34.17
C ALA A 121 -14.85 -4.41 -33.38
N ASP A 122 -13.65 -4.99 -33.53
CA ASP A 122 -13.28 -6.23 -32.86
C ASP A 122 -12.81 -6.00 -31.41
N VAL A 123 -12.59 -4.73 -31.02
CA VAL A 123 -12.11 -4.39 -29.68
C VAL A 123 -13.28 -4.07 -28.76
N ASP A 124 -13.58 -5.00 -27.86
CA ASP A 124 -14.48 -4.75 -26.74
C ASP A 124 -13.87 -3.70 -25.78
N GLN A 125 -14.58 -2.59 -25.58
CA GLN A 125 -14.15 -1.50 -24.69
C GLN A 125 -14.18 -1.90 -23.21
N THR A 126 -14.95 -2.93 -22.86
CA THR A 126 -14.95 -3.51 -21.51
C THR A 126 -13.84 -4.55 -21.31
N SER A 127 -13.10 -4.87 -22.37
CA SER A 127 -11.99 -5.81 -22.31
C SER A 127 -10.91 -5.33 -21.36
N SER A 128 -10.20 -6.28 -20.75
CA SER A 128 -9.09 -5.95 -19.85
C SER A 128 -7.93 -5.25 -20.57
N TYR A 129 -7.83 -5.36 -21.90
CA TYR A 129 -6.79 -4.71 -22.71
C TYR A 129 -7.07 -3.23 -22.91
N TYR A 130 -8.31 -2.89 -23.26
CA TYR A 130 -8.74 -1.50 -23.42
C TYR A 130 -8.65 -0.74 -22.09
N ILE A 131 -9.24 -1.32 -21.04
CA ILE A 131 -9.19 -0.76 -19.68
C ILE A 131 -7.73 -0.66 -19.18
N GLY A 132 -6.91 -1.69 -19.42
CA GLY A 132 -5.49 -1.66 -19.06
C GLY A 132 -4.73 -0.51 -19.72
N THR A 133 -5.07 -0.19 -20.98
CA THR A 133 -4.48 0.95 -21.71
C THR A 133 -4.92 2.28 -21.13
N LEU A 134 -6.20 2.44 -20.79
CA LEU A 134 -6.70 3.64 -20.11
C LEU A 134 -6.03 3.84 -18.75
N LEU A 135 -5.84 2.76 -17.98
CA LEU A 135 -5.14 2.81 -16.68
C LEU A 135 -3.68 3.23 -16.84
N GLU A 136 -2.99 2.75 -17.88
CA GLU A 136 -1.62 3.16 -18.17
C GLU A 136 -1.55 4.62 -18.62
N LEU A 137 -2.48 5.09 -19.45
CA LEU A 137 -2.59 6.51 -19.80
C LEU A 137 -2.81 7.37 -18.54
N ALA A 138 -3.73 6.97 -17.66
CA ALA A 138 -3.96 7.65 -16.38
C ALA A 138 -2.69 7.74 -15.53
N ASN A 139 -1.92 6.65 -15.49
CA ASN A 139 -0.63 6.58 -14.79
C ASN A 139 0.42 7.51 -15.44
N VAL A 140 0.46 7.65 -16.76
CA VAL A 140 1.35 8.62 -17.42
C VAL A 140 0.93 10.06 -17.09
N TYR A 141 -0.37 10.37 -17.04
CA TYR A 141 -0.84 11.67 -16.54
C TYR A 141 -0.45 11.91 -15.07
N GLU A 142 -0.52 10.90 -14.19
CA GLU A 142 -0.01 11.00 -12.80
C GLU A 142 1.50 11.36 -12.80
N LEU A 143 2.30 10.69 -13.63
CA LEU A 143 3.73 10.96 -13.75
C LEU A 143 4.03 12.37 -14.30
N ASN A 144 3.19 12.87 -15.21
CA ASN A 144 3.26 14.24 -15.72
C ASN A 144 2.64 15.29 -14.76
N LYS A 145 2.15 14.86 -13.58
CA LYS A 145 1.46 15.71 -12.59
C LYS A 145 0.18 16.38 -13.11
N GLU A 146 -0.44 15.80 -14.15
CA GLU A 146 -1.72 16.24 -14.69
C GLU A 146 -2.88 15.49 -14.01
N TRP A 147 -3.07 15.73 -12.72
CA TRP A 147 -3.99 14.95 -11.88
C TRP A 147 -5.45 14.98 -12.36
N ARG A 148 -5.91 16.08 -12.98
CA ARG A 148 -7.28 16.21 -13.50
C ARG A 148 -7.52 15.23 -14.67
N GLU A 149 -6.59 15.17 -15.62
CA GLU A 149 -6.68 14.25 -16.76
C GLU A 149 -6.48 12.80 -16.31
N ALA A 150 -5.57 12.54 -15.35
CA ALA A 150 -5.45 11.22 -14.74
C ALA A 150 -6.78 10.75 -14.13
N ASN A 151 -7.44 11.61 -13.35
CA ASN A 151 -8.73 11.31 -12.76
C ASN A 151 -9.80 11.04 -13.82
N LYS A 152 -9.87 11.85 -14.88
CA LYS A 152 -10.78 11.62 -16.01
C LYS A 152 -10.61 10.22 -16.60
N GLN A 153 -9.38 9.75 -16.80
CA GLN A 153 -9.14 8.40 -17.31
C GLN A 153 -9.51 7.30 -16.29
N TYR A 154 -9.24 7.50 -15.00
CA TYR A 154 -9.70 6.58 -13.95
C TYR A 154 -11.23 6.51 -13.87
N TYR A 155 -11.92 7.64 -14.05
CA TYR A 155 -13.38 7.68 -14.17
C TYR A 155 -13.87 6.90 -15.38
N ASN A 156 -13.28 7.09 -16.56
CA ASN A 156 -13.63 6.31 -17.76
C ASN A 156 -13.48 4.80 -17.49
N CYS A 157 -12.41 4.39 -16.78
CA CYS A 157 -12.24 2.98 -16.39
C CYS A 157 -13.35 2.50 -15.45
N LEU A 158 -13.75 3.35 -14.49
CA LEU A 158 -14.79 3.04 -13.53
C LEU A 158 -16.15 2.91 -14.22
N GLU A 159 -16.47 3.79 -15.18
CA GLU A 159 -17.70 3.74 -15.96
C GLU A 159 -17.82 2.47 -16.81
N LEU A 160 -16.69 1.95 -17.31
CA LEU A 160 -16.65 0.70 -18.09
C LEU A 160 -16.74 -0.55 -17.21
N LEU A 161 -16.27 -0.49 -15.96
CA LEU A 161 -16.24 -1.64 -15.04
C LEU A 161 -17.50 -1.77 -14.18
N ALA A 162 -18.16 -0.64 -13.90
CA ALA A 162 -19.27 -0.57 -12.98
C ALA A 162 -20.42 0.26 -13.58
N PRO A 163 -21.69 -0.14 -13.37
CA PRO A 163 -22.83 0.68 -13.76
C PRO A 163 -22.87 2.01 -12.99
N LYS A 164 -23.43 3.05 -13.63
CA LYS A 164 -23.51 4.43 -13.11
C LYS A 164 -24.10 4.58 -11.71
N SER A 165 -24.96 3.65 -11.31
CA SER A 165 -25.55 3.64 -9.96
C SER A 165 -24.50 3.46 -8.86
N ILE A 166 -23.37 2.81 -9.11
CA ILE A 166 -22.39 2.47 -8.08
C ILE A 166 -21.55 3.67 -7.60
N TYR A 167 -21.30 4.67 -8.46
CA TYR A 167 -20.39 5.78 -8.11
C TYR A 167 -21.06 7.15 -7.93
N HIS A 168 -22.26 7.40 -8.45
CA HIS A 168 -22.93 8.69 -8.24
C HIS A 168 -23.70 8.79 -6.92
N LYS A 169 -24.23 7.68 -6.40
CA LYS A 169 -24.91 7.60 -5.10
C LYS A 169 -24.68 6.22 -4.48
N PRO A 170 -23.66 6.05 -3.62
CA PRO A 170 -23.35 4.76 -3.01
C PRO A 170 -24.51 4.14 -2.22
N LYS A 171 -25.51 4.97 -1.83
CA LYS A 171 -26.71 4.56 -1.10
C LYS A 171 -27.59 3.52 -1.84
N ASP A 172 -27.40 3.32 -3.14
CA ASP A 172 -28.09 2.26 -3.91
C ASP A 172 -27.26 0.97 -3.90
N VAL A 173 -27.04 0.48 -2.68
CA VAL A 173 -26.09 -0.53 -2.22
C VAL A 173 -26.31 -1.94 -2.83
N GLY A 174 -27.48 -2.19 -3.43
CA GLY A 174 -27.89 -3.52 -3.91
C GLY A 174 -27.11 -4.06 -5.11
N LEU A 175 -26.42 -3.22 -5.90
CA LEU A 175 -25.76 -3.66 -7.13
C LEU A 175 -24.35 -4.23 -6.94
N SER A 176 -23.72 -4.01 -5.78
CA SER A 176 -22.34 -4.48 -5.55
C SER A 176 -22.24 -6.00 -5.47
N SER A 177 -23.33 -6.71 -5.17
CA SER A 177 -23.34 -8.17 -5.03
C SER A 177 -23.09 -8.90 -6.36
N SER A 178 -23.58 -8.37 -7.49
CA SER A 178 -23.58 -9.04 -8.79
C SER A 178 -22.24 -8.99 -9.55
N LEU A 179 -21.35 -8.06 -9.22
CA LEU A 179 -20.08 -7.93 -9.94
C LEU A 179 -19.16 -9.14 -9.70
N PRO A 180 -18.38 -9.60 -10.70
CA PRO A 180 -17.35 -10.60 -10.48
C PRO A 180 -16.32 -10.14 -9.45
N ALA A 181 -15.82 -11.07 -8.63
CA ALA A 181 -14.77 -10.85 -7.62
C ALA A 181 -13.60 -9.98 -8.12
N LYS A 182 -13.06 -10.31 -9.31
CA LYS A 182 -11.96 -9.59 -9.94
C LYS A 182 -12.32 -8.16 -10.31
N THR A 183 -13.57 -7.90 -10.72
CA THR A 183 -14.07 -6.56 -11.04
C THR A 183 -14.24 -5.74 -9.78
N LYS A 184 -14.79 -6.31 -8.69
CA LYS A 184 -14.89 -5.63 -7.38
C LYS A 184 -13.52 -5.15 -6.90
N LEU A 185 -12.50 -6.00 -6.99
CA LEU A 185 -11.13 -5.64 -6.61
C LEU A 185 -10.59 -4.47 -7.44
N LYS A 186 -10.80 -4.47 -8.76
CA LYS A 186 -10.40 -3.34 -9.64
C LYS A 186 -11.12 -2.04 -9.26
N VAL A 187 -12.42 -2.11 -8.96
CA VAL A 187 -13.23 -0.95 -8.54
C VAL A 187 -12.72 -0.38 -7.22
N VAL A 188 -12.42 -1.21 -6.22
CA VAL A 188 -11.80 -0.78 -4.96
C VAL A 188 -10.47 -0.08 -5.22
N GLY A 189 -9.62 -0.67 -6.08
CA GLY A 189 -8.34 -0.07 -6.47
C GLY A 189 -8.49 1.29 -7.17
N LEU A 190 -9.49 1.44 -8.05
CA LEU A 190 -9.82 2.68 -8.74
C LEU A 190 -10.28 3.78 -7.77
N PHE A 191 -11.18 3.47 -6.84
CA PHE A 191 -11.59 4.43 -5.81
C PHE A 191 -10.42 4.92 -4.97
N GLN A 192 -9.56 4.00 -4.55
CA GLN A 192 -8.34 4.30 -3.81
C GLN A 192 -7.36 5.19 -4.60
N LYS A 193 -7.27 4.98 -5.92
CA LYS A 193 -6.48 5.79 -6.86
C LYS A 193 -7.05 7.19 -7.04
N LEU A 194 -8.35 7.31 -7.28
CA LEU A 194 -9.06 8.60 -7.37
C LEU A 194 -8.88 9.41 -6.07
N ALA A 195 -9.11 8.78 -4.91
CA ALA A 195 -8.90 9.41 -3.61
C ALA A 195 -7.49 9.98 -3.44
N HIS A 196 -6.46 9.23 -3.84
CA HIS A 196 -5.08 9.72 -3.78
C HIS A 196 -4.89 10.99 -4.62
N ASN A 197 -5.35 10.99 -5.86
CA ASN A 197 -5.18 12.11 -6.79
C ASN A 197 -5.98 13.35 -6.36
N TYR A 198 -7.17 13.17 -5.78
CA TYR A 198 -7.91 14.29 -5.16
C TYR A 198 -7.16 14.88 -3.96
N GLY A 199 -6.42 14.06 -3.19
CA GLY A 199 -5.50 14.55 -2.17
C GLY A 199 -4.37 15.41 -2.74
N GLU A 200 -3.80 15.04 -3.89
CA GLU A 200 -2.78 15.85 -4.57
C GLU A 200 -3.37 17.14 -5.19
N LEU A 201 -4.59 17.08 -5.75
CA LEU A 201 -5.33 18.26 -6.22
C LEU A 201 -5.62 19.25 -5.09
N ALA A 202 -6.00 18.76 -3.91
CA ALA A 202 -6.23 19.58 -2.72
C ALA A 202 -4.97 20.34 -2.25
N ILE A 203 -3.78 19.81 -2.56
CA ILE A 203 -2.50 20.49 -2.31
C ILE A 203 -2.20 21.51 -3.42
N GLN A 204 -2.42 21.16 -4.68
CA GLN A 204 -2.11 22.01 -5.83
C GLN A 204 -3.04 23.22 -5.96
N TYR A 205 -4.32 23.08 -5.57
CA TYR A 205 -5.35 24.10 -5.73
C TYR A 205 -5.99 24.44 -4.37
N PRO A 206 -5.36 25.30 -3.55
CA PRO A 206 -5.85 25.62 -2.21
C PRO A 206 -7.26 26.24 -2.16
N ALA A 207 -7.67 26.95 -3.22
CA ALA A 207 -9.00 27.56 -3.33
C ALA A 207 -10.13 26.51 -3.32
N ASP A 208 -9.90 25.38 -3.99
CA ASP A 208 -10.86 24.28 -4.12
C ASP A 208 -10.59 23.15 -3.13
N ARG A 209 -9.69 23.38 -2.15
CA ARG A 209 -9.16 22.35 -1.25
C ARG A 209 -10.26 21.59 -0.52
N MET A 210 -11.27 22.30 -0.02
CA MET A 210 -12.35 21.67 0.76
C MET A 210 -13.21 20.74 -0.09
N GLU A 211 -13.48 21.12 -1.34
CA GLU A 211 -14.20 20.28 -2.30
C GLU A 211 -13.39 19.01 -2.59
N TYR A 212 -12.11 19.16 -2.93
CA TYR A 212 -11.25 18.01 -3.22
C TYR A 212 -11.04 17.09 -2.02
N LEU A 213 -10.96 17.62 -0.79
CA LEU A 213 -10.90 16.79 0.42
C LEU A 213 -12.20 16.03 0.66
N ALA A 214 -13.37 16.65 0.42
CA ALA A 214 -14.66 15.97 0.53
C ALA A 214 -14.78 14.84 -0.51
N THR A 215 -14.37 15.09 -1.75
CA THR A 215 -14.33 14.07 -2.80
C THR A 215 -13.33 12.95 -2.49
N GLN A 216 -12.17 13.29 -1.93
CA GLN A 216 -11.20 12.30 -1.45
C GLN A 216 -11.81 11.38 -0.38
N GLU A 217 -12.48 11.95 0.62
CA GLU A 217 -13.17 11.21 1.67
C GLU A 217 -14.23 10.27 1.07
N GLN A 218 -15.06 10.79 0.18
CA GLN A 218 -16.11 10.02 -0.49
C GLN A 218 -15.53 8.77 -1.16
N TYR A 219 -14.45 8.88 -1.92
CA TYR A 219 -13.84 7.71 -2.58
C TYR A 219 -13.21 6.72 -1.61
N LEU A 220 -12.59 7.18 -0.53
CA LEU A 220 -12.07 6.29 0.52
C LEU A 220 -13.22 5.51 1.18
N CYS A 221 -14.32 6.19 1.51
CA CYS A 221 -15.52 5.56 2.05
C CYS A 221 -16.13 4.55 1.07
N SER A 222 -16.33 4.93 -0.21
CA SER A 222 -16.87 4.01 -1.23
C SER A 222 -16.03 2.76 -1.43
N SER A 223 -14.70 2.86 -1.29
CA SER A 223 -13.83 1.69 -1.37
C SER A 223 -14.07 0.68 -0.24
N LEU A 224 -14.30 1.15 0.99
CA LEU A 224 -14.63 0.30 2.14
C LEU A 224 -16.06 -0.21 2.06
N GLU A 225 -16.99 0.62 1.57
CA GLU A 225 -18.39 0.24 1.38
C GLU A 225 -18.52 -0.97 0.45
N VAL A 226 -17.83 -0.97 -0.70
CA VAL A 226 -17.79 -2.12 -1.62
C VAL A 226 -17.29 -3.40 -0.93
N ILE A 227 -16.37 -3.28 0.02
CA ILE A 227 -15.84 -4.42 0.78
C ILE A 227 -16.85 -4.90 1.84
N LEU A 228 -17.45 -3.98 2.61
CA LEU A 228 -18.23 -4.27 3.80
C LEU A 228 -19.68 -4.66 3.51
N VAL A 229 -20.36 -3.92 2.64
CA VAL A 229 -21.76 -4.14 2.27
C VAL A 229 -22.00 -5.58 1.81
N ASN A 230 -21.10 -6.07 0.97
CA ASN A 230 -21.23 -7.40 0.38
C ASN A 230 -21.09 -8.53 1.42
N ASN A 231 -20.44 -8.27 2.56
CA ASN A 231 -20.32 -9.28 3.62
C ASN A 231 -21.49 -9.22 4.59
N LEU A 232 -21.92 -8.01 4.95
CA LEU A 232 -23.06 -7.82 5.86
C LEU A 232 -24.33 -8.46 5.29
N ALA A 233 -24.57 -8.30 3.99
CA ALA A 233 -25.70 -8.94 3.31
C ALA A 233 -25.66 -10.48 3.39
N ASN A 234 -24.46 -11.07 3.28
CA ASN A 234 -24.28 -12.53 3.26
C ASN A 234 -24.22 -13.15 4.67
N SER A 235 -23.78 -12.41 5.69
CA SER A 235 -23.69 -12.94 7.07
C SER A 235 -25.06 -13.06 7.70
N VAL A 236 -25.94 -12.07 7.50
CA VAL A 236 -27.29 -12.03 8.07
C VAL A 236 -28.15 -13.20 7.58
N THR A 237 -27.98 -13.64 6.32
CA THR A 237 -28.77 -14.76 5.77
C THR A 237 -28.30 -16.13 6.26
N SER A 238 -27.07 -16.26 6.76
CA SER A 238 -26.48 -17.57 7.11
C SER A 238 -26.62 -17.95 8.59
N GLU A 239 -26.79 -16.97 9.49
CA GLU A 239 -26.87 -17.23 10.94
C GLU A 239 -28.31 -17.33 11.46
N PHE A 240 -29.31 -17.00 10.63
CA PHE A 240 -30.73 -17.07 11.00
C PHE A 240 -31.47 -18.28 10.41
N SER A 241 -30.78 -19.22 9.77
CA SER A 241 -31.33 -20.52 9.43
C SER A 241 -31.55 -21.34 10.71
N LEU A 242 -32.64 -21.04 11.41
CA LEU A 242 -33.18 -21.77 12.57
C LEU A 242 -33.79 -23.11 12.12
N ASP A 243 -33.05 -23.88 11.34
CA ASP A 243 -33.46 -25.24 10.98
C ASP A 243 -33.16 -26.11 12.20
N GLY A 244 -34.23 -26.36 12.94
CA GLY A 244 -34.21 -26.87 14.29
C GLY A 244 -33.67 -28.27 14.42
N GLU A 245 -32.90 -28.47 15.50
CA GLU A 245 -33.04 -29.61 16.38
C GLU A 245 -32.31 -29.27 17.69
N GLY A 246 -33.09 -28.87 18.70
CA GLY A 246 -32.90 -29.03 20.15
C GLY A 246 -31.51 -29.15 20.78
N SER A 247 -30.46 -28.49 20.28
CA SER A 247 -29.16 -28.49 20.95
C SER A 247 -29.28 -27.68 22.25
N LYS A 248 -29.33 -28.38 23.37
CA LYS A 248 -29.30 -27.83 24.73
C LYS A 248 -27.99 -27.05 24.91
N ILE A 249 -28.02 -25.76 24.63
CA ILE A 249 -26.91 -24.84 24.92
C ILE A 249 -26.75 -24.82 26.43
N ASN A 250 -25.60 -25.30 26.91
CA ASN A 250 -25.24 -25.31 28.32
C ASN A 250 -24.95 -23.85 28.77
N PRO A 251 -25.76 -23.26 29.67
CA PRO A 251 -25.67 -21.83 29.99
C PRO A 251 -24.46 -21.44 30.87
N GLU A 252 -23.68 -22.41 31.37
CA GLU A 252 -22.69 -22.13 32.41
C GLU A 252 -21.21 -22.16 31.95
N THR A 253 -20.91 -22.54 30.71
CA THR A 253 -19.52 -22.64 30.20
C THR A 253 -19.21 -21.75 28.99
N SER A 254 -20.17 -20.95 28.53
CA SER A 254 -19.94 -20.00 27.44
C SER A 254 -19.51 -18.64 28.00
N LEU A 255 -18.20 -18.38 27.97
CA LEU A 255 -17.68 -17.02 28.14
C LEU A 255 -18.46 -16.07 27.22
N PRO A 256 -19.01 -14.96 27.76
CA PRO A 256 -19.88 -14.09 27.01
C PRO A 256 -19.02 -13.37 25.97
N TYR A 257 -19.45 -13.38 24.72
CA TYR A 257 -18.83 -12.65 23.60
C TYR A 257 -17.50 -13.20 23.06
N ASN A 258 -17.48 -14.46 22.61
CA ASN A 258 -16.71 -14.77 21.41
C ASN A 258 -17.41 -14.10 20.22
N PHE A 259 -17.09 -12.82 19.96
CA PHE A 259 -17.44 -12.22 18.68
C PHE A 259 -16.82 -13.08 17.58
N PRO A 260 -17.64 -13.68 16.69
CA PRO A 260 -17.08 -14.44 15.59
C PRO A 260 -16.10 -13.55 14.84
N ALA A 261 -14.90 -14.07 14.57
CA ALA A 261 -13.89 -13.34 13.84
C ALA A 261 -14.54 -12.76 12.58
N PRO A 262 -14.44 -11.43 12.34
CA PRO A 262 -15.20 -10.79 11.28
C PRO A 262 -14.96 -11.52 9.96
N ARG A 263 -16.05 -12.00 9.34
CA ARG A 263 -16.00 -12.75 8.08
C ARG A 263 -15.83 -11.76 6.94
N TYR A 264 -14.61 -11.61 6.48
CA TYR A 264 -14.27 -10.79 5.32
C TYR A 264 -14.45 -11.55 4.01
N PRO A 265 -14.58 -10.85 2.86
CA PRO A 265 -14.83 -11.51 1.61
C PRO A 265 -13.58 -12.26 1.14
N LYS A 266 -13.73 -13.51 0.71
CA LYS A 266 -12.61 -14.30 0.17
C LYS A 266 -12.05 -13.75 -1.15
N TRP A 267 -12.78 -12.86 -1.82
CA TRP A 267 -12.38 -12.29 -3.12
C TRP A 267 -11.33 -11.17 -3.01
N ILE A 268 -11.09 -10.63 -1.82
CA ILE A 268 -10.08 -9.61 -1.56
C ILE A 268 -9.10 -10.12 -0.50
N PRO A 269 -7.78 -10.03 -0.75
CA PRO A 269 -6.80 -10.38 0.28
C PRO A 269 -6.96 -9.46 1.48
N ARG A 270 -6.72 -10.03 2.66
CA ARG A 270 -6.87 -9.35 3.95
C ARG A 270 -6.05 -8.06 4.01
N GLU A 271 -4.86 -8.07 3.44
CA GLU A 271 -3.92 -6.96 3.39
C GLU A 271 -4.50 -5.75 2.66
N GLU A 272 -5.29 -5.96 1.60
CA GLU A 272 -5.93 -4.88 0.85
C GLU A 272 -7.08 -4.25 1.66
N ILE A 273 -7.82 -5.06 2.42
CA ILE A 273 -8.84 -4.55 3.36
C ILE A 273 -8.18 -3.66 4.41
N VAL A 274 -7.07 -4.14 4.99
CA VAL A 274 -6.27 -3.38 5.97
C VAL A 274 -5.78 -2.06 5.38
N CYS A 275 -5.27 -2.08 4.14
CA CYS A 275 -4.83 -0.87 3.46
C CYS A 275 -5.97 0.14 3.24
N CYS A 276 -7.19 -0.32 2.96
CA CYS A 276 -8.35 0.57 2.80
C CYS A 276 -8.72 1.26 4.13
N PHE A 277 -8.75 0.51 5.24
CA PHE A 277 -8.98 1.09 6.57
C PHE A 277 -7.87 2.06 6.96
N GLU A 278 -6.60 1.68 6.77
CA GLU A 278 -5.44 2.51 7.09
C GLU A 278 -5.50 3.84 6.33
N ARG A 279 -5.82 3.84 5.04
CA ARG A 279 -5.87 5.06 4.22
C ARG A 279 -6.99 6.01 4.63
N LEU A 280 -8.18 5.50 4.96
CA LEU A 280 -9.25 6.33 5.50
C LEU A 280 -8.90 6.88 6.89
N ALA A 281 -8.26 6.07 7.73
CA ALA A 281 -7.78 6.51 9.04
C ALA A 281 -6.72 7.61 8.90
N ASP A 282 -5.77 7.44 7.98
CA ASP A 282 -4.75 8.43 7.64
C ASP A 282 -5.35 9.75 7.16
N PHE A 283 -6.38 9.68 6.30
CA PHE A 283 -7.11 10.86 5.84
C PHE A 283 -7.70 11.63 7.03
N TYR A 284 -8.43 10.97 7.93
CA TYR A 284 -8.99 11.63 9.11
C TYR A 284 -7.92 12.17 10.05
N ARG A 285 -6.84 11.40 10.26
CA ARG A 285 -5.69 11.82 11.09
C ARG A 285 -4.99 13.06 10.52
N ALA A 286 -4.85 13.14 9.21
CA ALA A 286 -4.24 14.27 8.49
C ALA A 286 -5.10 15.54 8.58
N ASN A 287 -6.43 15.37 8.56
CA ASN A 287 -7.40 16.46 8.72
C ASN A 287 -7.75 16.78 10.19
N ASN A 288 -6.91 16.35 11.13
CA ASN A 288 -7.06 16.56 12.57
C ASN A 288 -8.36 15.97 13.18
N GLN A 289 -9.02 15.06 12.48
CA GLN A 289 -10.19 14.31 12.94
C GLN A 289 -9.75 13.00 13.61
N VAL A 290 -8.83 13.10 14.58
CA VAL A 290 -8.15 11.96 15.19
C VAL A 290 -9.12 10.93 15.78
N ARG A 291 -10.24 11.42 16.34
CA ARG A 291 -11.31 10.58 16.92
C ARG A 291 -11.94 9.62 15.91
N LEU A 292 -12.06 10.03 14.64
CA LEU A 292 -12.57 9.17 13.57
C LEU A 292 -11.52 8.18 13.07
N SER A 293 -10.23 8.53 13.16
CA SER A 293 -9.16 7.62 12.73
C SER A 293 -8.94 6.43 13.67
N LEU A 294 -9.15 6.61 14.98
CA LEU A 294 -8.93 5.58 16.00
C LEU A 294 -9.70 4.28 15.72
N PRO A 295 -11.05 4.29 15.57
CA PRO A 295 -11.78 3.05 15.31
C PRO A 295 -11.34 2.36 14.02
N LEU A 296 -10.96 3.12 12.99
CA LEU A 296 -10.49 2.55 11.72
C LEU A 296 -9.14 1.84 11.86
N TYR A 297 -8.18 2.41 12.61
CA TYR A 297 -6.94 1.70 12.93
C TYR A 297 -7.19 0.44 13.78
N TYR A 298 -8.12 0.48 14.74
CA TYR A 298 -8.50 -0.72 15.49
C TYR A 298 -9.11 -1.79 14.58
N SER A 299 -10.00 -1.43 13.66
CA SER A 299 -10.55 -2.34 12.65
C SER A 299 -9.44 -2.96 11.78
N ALA A 300 -8.46 -2.16 11.36
CA ALA A 300 -7.28 -2.62 10.63
C ALA A 300 -6.40 -3.58 11.44
N ILE A 301 -6.24 -3.36 12.74
CA ILE A 301 -5.44 -4.22 13.64
C ILE A 301 -6.14 -5.55 13.90
N ILE A 302 -7.46 -5.55 14.11
CA ILE A 302 -8.27 -6.76 14.37
C ILE A 302 -8.20 -7.75 13.20
N LEU A 303 -7.98 -7.24 11.99
CA LEU A 303 -7.73 -8.07 10.81
C LEU A 303 -6.47 -8.94 10.94
N ASN A 304 -5.58 -8.67 11.89
CA ASN A 304 -4.32 -9.38 12.13
C ASN A 304 -3.47 -9.50 10.84
N PRO A 305 -2.97 -8.38 10.31
CA PRO A 305 -2.11 -8.38 9.13
C PRO A 305 -0.71 -8.94 9.45
N THR A 306 0.18 -8.94 8.46
CA THR A 306 1.58 -9.31 8.67
C THR A 306 2.24 -8.45 9.76
N PRO A 307 3.25 -8.96 10.49
CA PRO A 307 3.90 -8.21 11.57
C PRO A 307 4.39 -6.82 11.17
N GLU A 308 4.89 -6.66 9.94
CA GLU A 308 5.32 -5.38 9.39
C GLU A 308 4.17 -4.36 9.32
N ILE A 309 3.04 -4.76 8.73
CA ILE A 309 1.86 -3.90 8.62
C ILE A 309 1.28 -3.64 10.01
N LEU A 310 1.21 -4.66 10.87
CA LEU A 310 0.68 -4.55 12.22
C LEU A 310 1.48 -3.55 13.07
N ALA A 311 2.80 -3.60 13.01
CA ALA A 311 3.67 -2.64 13.69
C ALA A 311 3.48 -1.21 13.19
N GLN A 312 3.28 -1.03 11.89
CA GLN A 312 2.97 0.28 11.32
C GLN A 312 1.61 0.82 11.80
N LEU A 313 0.58 -0.04 11.86
CA LEU A 313 -0.72 0.34 12.40
C LEU A 313 -0.61 0.74 13.88
N TRP A 314 0.17 0.02 14.68
CA TRP A 314 0.48 0.39 16.07
C TRP A 314 1.20 1.74 16.18
N CYS A 315 2.12 2.04 15.25
CA CYS A 315 2.80 3.33 15.17
C CYS A 315 1.80 4.48 14.89
N ASN A 316 0.93 4.28 13.91
CA ASN A 316 -0.12 5.24 13.55
C ASN A 316 -1.13 5.46 14.68
N LEU A 317 -1.56 4.38 15.34
CA LEU A 317 -2.48 4.42 16.47
C LEU A 317 -1.85 5.14 17.67
N GLY A 318 -0.61 4.81 18.02
CA GLY A 318 0.14 5.49 19.08
C GLY A 318 0.26 6.99 18.81
N SER A 319 0.49 7.36 17.55
CA SER A 319 0.51 8.76 17.14
C SER A 319 -0.84 9.46 17.34
N CYS A 320 -1.96 8.79 17.06
CA CYS A 320 -3.29 9.33 17.29
C CYS A 320 -3.58 9.52 18.79
N GLN A 321 -3.27 8.52 19.61
CA GLN A 321 -3.43 8.61 21.07
C GLN A 321 -2.56 9.72 21.66
N PHE A 322 -1.34 9.90 21.15
CA PHE A 322 -0.48 11.01 21.54
C PHE A 322 -1.11 12.38 21.22
N LYS A 323 -1.71 12.55 20.03
CA LYS A 323 -2.42 13.79 19.66
C LYS A 323 -3.58 14.10 20.61
N LEU A 324 -4.26 13.08 21.13
CA LEU A 324 -5.33 13.21 22.12
C LEU A 324 -4.80 13.39 23.56
N LYS A 325 -3.47 13.46 23.76
CA LYS A 325 -2.81 13.52 25.07
C LYS A 325 -3.04 12.28 25.95
N HIS A 326 -3.41 11.16 25.35
CA HIS A 326 -3.49 9.86 26.03
C HIS A 326 -2.12 9.19 26.03
N TYR A 327 -1.15 9.79 26.76
CA TYR A 327 0.26 9.42 26.65
C TYR A 327 0.54 7.96 27.05
N GLU A 328 -0.13 7.44 28.08
CA GLU A 328 0.02 6.03 28.49
C GLU A 328 -0.49 5.06 27.42
N THR A 329 -1.65 5.34 26.83
CA THR A 329 -2.20 4.53 25.74
C THR A 329 -1.32 4.61 24.48
N ALA A 330 -0.74 5.78 24.20
CA ALA A 330 0.21 5.98 23.13
C ALA A 330 1.49 5.14 23.35
N LYS A 331 2.05 5.18 24.57
CA LYS A 331 3.20 4.38 24.99
C LYS A 331 2.95 2.89 24.77
N LEU A 332 1.83 2.37 25.27
CA LEU A 332 1.45 0.96 25.12
C LEU A 332 1.30 0.56 23.65
N SER A 333 0.68 1.41 22.82
CA SER A 333 0.52 1.14 21.39
C SER A 333 1.88 1.07 20.68
N LEU A 334 2.77 2.03 20.94
CA LEU A 334 4.10 2.07 20.34
C LEU A 334 4.97 0.89 20.79
N LEU A 335 4.92 0.55 22.09
CA LEU A 335 5.63 -0.61 22.64
C LEU A 335 5.18 -1.91 21.96
N LYS A 336 3.87 -2.11 21.77
CA LYS A 336 3.33 -3.25 21.02
C LYS A 336 3.87 -3.31 19.59
N GLY A 337 4.00 -2.15 18.93
CA GLY A 337 4.59 -2.05 17.60
C GLY A 337 6.06 -2.51 17.58
N VAL A 338 6.86 -2.05 18.54
CA VAL A 338 8.27 -2.47 18.71
C VAL A 338 8.36 -3.98 18.93
N GLN A 339 7.61 -4.52 19.89
CA GLN A 339 7.58 -5.95 20.20
C GLN A 339 7.15 -6.81 19.01
N THR A 340 6.19 -6.32 18.22
CA THR A 340 5.71 -7.03 17.02
C THR A 340 6.81 -7.22 15.98
N LEU A 341 7.65 -6.20 15.75
CA LEU A 341 8.79 -6.32 14.84
C LEU A 341 9.95 -7.10 15.46
N GLU A 342 10.23 -6.89 16.75
CA GLU A 342 11.32 -7.60 17.41
C GLU A 342 11.10 -9.12 17.47
N ALA A 343 9.85 -9.54 17.64
CA ALA A 343 9.46 -10.95 17.57
C ALA A 343 9.65 -11.59 16.19
N SER A 344 9.74 -10.82 15.10
CA SER A 344 9.93 -11.40 13.75
C SER A 344 11.35 -11.85 13.46
N GLY A 345 12.35 -11.43 14.25
CA GLY A 345 13.74 -11.92 14.20
C GLY A 345 14.59 -11.54 12.97
N CYS A 346 13.97 -11.20 11.84
CA CYS A 346 14.63 -10.78 10.60
C CYS A 346 14.02 -9.46 10.11
N TYR A 347 14.87 -8.48 9.78
CA TYR A 347 14.44 -7.14 9.33
C TYR A 347 14.90 -6.85 7.91
N THR A 348 13.94 -6.51 7.05
CA THR A 348 14.17 -5.78 5.80
C THR A 348 14.53 -4.31 6.10
N ASN A 349 15.03 -3.59 5.11
CA ASN A 349 15.30 -2.14 5.24
C ASN A 349 14.03 -1.37 5.65
N ASP A 350 12.87 -1.77 5.15
CA ASP A 350 11.56 -1.16 5.46
C ASP A 350 11.17 -1.42 6.92
N GLN A 351 11.47 -2.62 7.44
CA GLN A 351 11.26 -2.95 8.85
C GLN A 351 12.22 -2.20 9.77
N TYR A 352 13.49 -2.00 9.39
CA TYR A 352 14.42 -1.15 10.16
C TYR A 352 13.95 0.30 10.23
N HIS A 353 13.41 0.84 9.13
CA HIS A 353 12.82 2.17 9.14
C HIS A 353 11.62 2.25 10.10
N THR A 354 10.69 1.31 9.99
CA THR A 354 9.50 1.25 10.86
C THR A 354 9.88 1.15 12.34
N LEU A 355 10.85 0.29 12.66
CA LEU A 355 11.38 0.12 14.02
C LEU A 355 12.02 1.41 14.53
N SER A 356 12.81 2.10 13.70
CA SER A 356 13.44 3.38 14.05
C SER A 356 12.41 4.46 14.36
N VAL A 357 11.35 4.56 13.55
CA VAL A 357 10.24 5.50 13.78
C VAL A 357 9.46 5.15 15.05
N LEU A 358 9.19 3.86 15.30
CA LEU A 358 8.54 3.38 16.52
C LEU A 358 9.35 3.73 17.77
N LYS A 359 10.65 3.41 17.80
CA LYS A 359 11.54 3.73 18.93
C LYS A 359 11.67 5.24 19.14
N TYR A 360 11.80 6.02 18.06
CA TYR A 360 11.84 7.48 18.14
C TYR A 360 10.56 8.05 18.77
N ASN A 361 9.40 7.57 18.29
CA ASN A 361 8.11 8.01 18.80
C ASN A 361 7.93 7.59 20.26
N LEU A 362 8.32 6.36 20.63
CA LEU A 362 8.24 5.86 22.00
C LEU A 362 9.12 6.69 22.95
N ALA A 363 10.36 6.97 22.57
CA ALA A 363 11.27 7.85 23.31
C ALA A 363 10.66 9.24 23.54
N PHE A 364 10.00 9.77 22.51
CA PHE A 364 9.32 11.06 22.63
C PHE A 364 8.10 11.02 23.56
N VAL A 365 7.36 9.91 23.63
CA VAL A 365 6.29 9.74 24.61
C VAL A 365 6.86 9.70 26.03
N HIS A 366 7.95 8.94 26.26
CA HIS A 366 8.66 8.91 27.55
C HIS A 366 9.12 10.31 27.98
N GLU A 367 9.68 11.12 27.07
CA GLU A 367 10.04 12.52 27.32
C GLU A 367 8.83 13.33 27.81
N LYS A 368 7.64 13.11 27.24
CA LYS A 368 6.42 13.87 27.59
C LYS A 368 5.80 13.48 28.92
N ILE A 369 5.99 12.24 29.36
CA ILE A 369 5.57 11.78 30.69
C ILE A 369 6.66 11.96 31.75
N ASN A 370 7.75 12.68 31.43
CA ASN A 370 8.91 12.94 32.30
C ASN A 370 9.66 11.66 32.74
N ASP A 371 9.63 10.62 31.92
CA ASP A 371 10.39 9.39 32.10
C ASP A 371 11.70 9.49 31.30
N LYS A 372 12.63 10.31 31.82
CA LYS A 372 13.86 10.69 31.09
C LYS A 372 14.79 9.50 30.85
N SER A 373 14.89 8.57 31.81
CA SER A 373 15.75 7.39 31.72
C SER A 373 15.41 6.54 30.48
N ASN A 374 14.14 6.16 30.32
CA ASN A 374 13.70 5.38 29.16
C ASN A 374 13.81 6.16 27.85
N ALA A 375 13.59 7.48 27.86
CA ALA A 375 13.78 8.31 26.68
C ALA A 375 15.26 8.35 26.23
N ILE A 376 16.20 8.50 27.17
CA ILE A 376 17.65 8.48 26.94
C ILE A 376 18.06 7.13 26.37
N GLN A 377 17.61 6.02 26.98
CA GLN A 377 17.91 4.67 26.51
C GLN A 377 17.48 4.48 25.05
N LEU A 378 16.22 4.78 24.72
CA LEU A 378 15.69 4.57 23.38
C LEU A 378 16.35 5.46 22.32
N TYR A 379 16.67 6.72 22.65
CA TYR A 379 17.43 7.58 21.73
C TYR A 379 18.87 7.06 21.55
N GLY A 380 19.49 6.56 22.61
CA GLY A 380 20.80 5.90 22.56
C GLY A 380 20.79 4.67 21.67
N GLU A 381 19.79 3.78 21.81
CA GLU A 381 19.65 2.58 20.97
C GLU A 381 19.58 2.92 19.47
N ILE A 382 18.80 3.95 19.09
CA ILE A 382 18.70 4.39 17.69
C ILE A 382 20.06 4.89 17.18
N LEU A 383 20.83 5.61 18.01
CA LEU A 383 22.13 6.13 17.65
C LEU A 383 23.25 5.06 17.73
N ASN A 384 23.13 4.01 18.51
CA ASN A 384 24.16 2.97 18.59
C ASN A 384 24.01 1.93 17.47
N GLN A 385 22.82 1.81 16.88
CA GLN A 385 22.57 0.87 15.79
C GLN A 385 22.64 1.55 14.41
N LYS A 386 23.76 1.34 13.70
CA LYS A 386 24.01 1.90 12.36
C LYS A 386 22.83 1.70 11.38
N LYS A 387 22.23 0.50 11.36
CA LYS A 387 21.09 0.20 10.47
C LYS A 387 19.84 1.03 10.78
N LEU A 388 19.59 1.34 12.06
CA LEU A 388 18.49 2.21 12.46
C LEU A 388 18.77 3.65 11.99
N GLN A 389 19.99 4.14 12.19
CA GLN A 389 20.39 5.47 11.70
C GLN A 389 20.25 5.62 10.19
N GLU A 390 20.80 4.67 9.43
CA GLU A 390 20.79 4.69 7.95
C GLU A 390 19.37 4.67 7.38
N SER A 391 18.41 4.14 8.14
CA SER A 391 17.01 4.14 7.75
C SER A 391 16.33 5.51 7.93
N LEU A 392 16.86 6.40 8.78
CA LEU A 392 16.28 7.72 9.06
C LEU A 392 16.93 8.82 8.20
N ASP A 393 16.19 9.90 7.95
CA ASP A 393 16.77 11.08 7.31
C ASP A 393 17.72 11.81 8.27
N ALA A 394 18.75 12.46 7.71
CA ALA A 394 19.80 13.13 8.48
C ALA A 394 19.26 14.20 9.45
N LYS A 395 18.17 14.89 9.09
CA LYS A 395 17.54 15.90 9.95
C LYS A 395 16.89 15.27 11.17
N THR A 396 16.26 14.10 11.02
CA THR A 396 15.72 13.32 12.14
C THR A 396 16.83 12.82 13.05
N VAL A 397 17.91 12.26 12.49
CA VAL A 397 19.08 11.82 13.28
C VAL A 397 19.68 12.97 14.10
N ASN A 398 19.86 14.14 13.49
CA ASN A 398 20.34 15.33 14.22
C ASN A 398 19.37 15.78 15.31
N THR A 399 18.05 15.69 15.06
CA THR A 399 17.03 16.00 16.07
C THR A 399 17.14 15.05 17.27
N ILE A 400 17.39 13.77 17.03
CA ILE A 400 17.61 12.77 18.09
C ILE A 400 18.84 13.13 18.91
N LYS A 401 19.97 13.43 18.26
CA LYS A 401 21.22 13.82 18.95
C LYS A 401 21.01 15.03 19.86
N THR A 402 20.44 16.12 19.33
CA THR A 402 20.19 17.34 20.12
C THR A 402 19.26 17.08 21.30
N ARG A 403 18.26 16.22 21.16
CA ARG A 403 17.35 15.87 22.26
C ARG A 403 18.02 15.01 23.32
N LEU A 404 18.80 14.02 22.91
CA LEU A 404 19.57 13.16 23.81
C LEU A 404 20.55 14.00 24.65
N GLU A 405 21.34 14.86 24.01
CA GLU A 405 22.27 15.77 24.70
C GLU A 405 21.56 16.67 25.71
N LYS A 406 20.38 17.18 25.35
CA LYS A 406 19.56 17.99 26.24
C LYS A 406 19.08 17.19 27.46
N LEU A 407 18.56 15.99 27.26
CA LEU A 407 18.07 15.14 28.34
C LEU A 407 19.19 14.75 29.31
N ILE A 408 20.37 14.39 28.80
CA ILE A 408 21.55 14.06 29.62
C ILE A 408 21.96 15.25 30.49
N LYS A 409 22.00 16.47 29.92
CA LYS A 409 22.32 17.69 30.68
C LYS A 409 21.30 17.99 31.78
N GLU A 410 20.02 17.74 31.52
CA GLU A 410 18.96 18.01 32.50
C GLU A 410 18.89 16.99 33.64
N ASP A 411 19.34 15.76 33.43
CA ASP A 411 19.23 14.68 34.42
C ASP A 411 20.43 14.66 35.39
N ASN A 412 21.41 15.55 35.23
CA ASN A 412 22.67 15.57 35.97
C ASN A 412 23.40 14.21 36.00
N ILE A 413 23.07 13.31 35.06
CA ILE A 413 23.74 12.02 34.93
C ILE A 413 25.15 12.30 34.44
N GLN A 414 26.14 12.00 35.30
CA GLN A 414 27.54 11.95 34.92
C GLN A 414 27.69 11.02 33.70
N PRO A 415 28.36 11.43 32.61
CA PRO A 415 28.38 10.72 31.32
C PRO A 415 29.04 9.33 31.33
N SER A 416 29.43 8.80 32.50
CA SER A 416 30.12 7.51 32.65
C SER A 416 29.23 6.28 32.45
N SER A 417 27.91 6.40 32.36
CA SER A 417 26.97 5.25 32.23
C SER A 417 26.54 4.92 30.79
N LEU A 418 26.98 5.66 29.77
CA LEU A 418 26.51 5.53 28.37
C LEU A 418 27.50 4.81 27.42
N GLN A 419 28.53 4.15 27.92
CA GLN A 419 29.58 3.50 27.10
C GLN A 419 29.40 1.98 26.87
N HIS A 420 28.17 1.46 26.85
CA HIS A 420 27.91 0.05 26.54
C HIS A 420 27.16 -0.17 25.22
#